data_AF-A0A8D0TWT2-F1
#
_entry.id   AF-A0A8D0TWT2-F1
#
_cell.length_a   1.000
_cell.length_b   1.000
_cell.length_c   1.000
_cell.angle_alpha   90.00
_cell.angle_beta   90.00
_cell.angle_gamma   90.00
#
_symmetry.space_group_name_H-M   'P 1'
#
loop_
_entity.id
_entity.type
_entity.pdbx_description
1 polymer ?
#
loop_
_entity_poly.entity_id
_entity_poly.type
_entity_poly.pdbx_seq_one_letter_code
_entity_poly.pdbx_strand_id
1 'polypeptide(L)'
;MTQQPQEGFDRSVEDAREWMKAVQERLQVNDNTQGPRAALEARLWETEKICQLEPEGRVKVDVVLRAAEALLARCHEDQKPQILARLRDVKAQWEETVTYMTHCHSRIEWVWLHWSEYLLARDEFYRWFQKMTVALEPPVELQLGLKEKQWQLSHAQVLLHNVDNQAVLLDRLLEEAASLLNRIGDPSVDEDAQKRMKAEYDAVKAKAQDRVHLLERVTQEHAHFQASVDEFQLWLKAVVERVSSCVGHKSQLSTKDCLSALQDIASDFPRGKESLKRLEEQAVGVIQNTSPLGAEKITKELEEMRNVLEKLRVLQEEEEGRLQGLLKSNGACEQQRRQLEAELAEFRKDLQKLAEEDLEPETKASTEDELVARWRLYSVTRAALATEEPRVDRLQAQLKKLIAFPQDPQPLSDSVVATIQEFQRLKAKTSRLCNAADVQLWQRLQRPLQDLQLWRALAQRLLDVTASLPDPPSIHTFLPQIEAALAESSRLKEQLTILQLKKDLLGGVFGQERAAVLLEQVATSVRDRDLLHNRLLQRKSKLQSSLAQHKDFGAAFEPLQKKLLDLRIRIQAENGLQRDLPGKQAQLSRLQVRGLWGLSHLCSGAPRSCPRPLQ
;
A
#
# COMPACT_ATOMS: atom_id res chain seq x y z
N MET A 1 -112.03 78.36 -73.59
CA MET A 1 -111.73 76.91 -73.72
C MET A 1 -110.46 76.48 -72.96
N THR A 2 -110.07 77.19 -71.90
CA THR A 2 -108.85 76.96 -71.09
C THR A 2 -109.07 76.12 -69.83
N GLN A 3 -110.31 75.79 -69.47
CA GLN A 3 -110.63 75.02 -68.25
C GLN A 3 -110.18 73.54 -68.34
N GLN A 4 -110.40 72.86 -69.46
CA GLN A 4 -110.09 71.43 -69.58
C GLN A 4 -108.58 71.10 -69.50
N PRO A 5 -107.65 71.87 -70.12
CA PRO A 5 -106.21 71.67 -69.92
C PRO A 5 -105.72 72.03 -68.52
N GLN A 6 -106.35 73.02 -67.87
CA GLN A 6 -106.03 73.45 -66.50
C GLN A 6 -106.40 72.35 -65.50
N GLU A 7 -107.62 71.81 -65.60
CA GLU A 7 -108.09 70.68 -64.78
C GLU A 7 -107.22 69.42 -64.95
N GLY A 8 -106.77 69.13 -66.18
CA GLY A 8 -105.87 68.01 -66.47
C GLY A 8 -104.49 68.17 -65.82
N PHE A 9 -103.91 69.37 -65.88
CA PHE A 9 -102.66 69.69 -65.18
C PHE A 9 -102.84 69.61 -63.65
N ASP A 10 -103.90 70.20 -63.11
CA ASP A 10 -104.21 70.18 -61.68
C ASP A 10 -104.34 68.76 -61.14
N ARG A 11 -105.06 67.89 -61.86
CA ARG A 11 -105.19 66.48 -61.51
C ARG A 11 -103.86 65.74 -61.56
N SER A 12 -103.08 65.91 -62.62
CA SER A 12 -101.77 65.25 -62.73
C SER A 12 -100.79 65.66 -61.62
N VAL A 13 -100.83 66.93 -61.21
CA VAL A 13 -100.01 67.46 -60.12
C VAL A 13 -100.43 66.84 -58.79
N GLU A 14 -101.74 66.74 -58.53
CA GLU A 14 -102.26 66.11 -57.32
C GLU A 14 -101.91 64.62 -57.28
N ASP A 15 -102.15 63.88 -58.38
CA ASP A 15 -101.83 62.45 -58.49
C ASP A 15 -100.32 62.16 -58.24
N ALA A 16 -99.43 63.04 -58.71
CA ALA A 16 -97.99 62.93 -58.47
C ALA A 16 -97.64 63.25 -57.00
N ARG A 17 -98.25 64.28 -56.42
CA ARG A 17 -98.04 64.67 -55.01
C ARG A 17 -98.55 63.63 -54.03
N GLU A 18 -99.75 63.10 -54.25
CA GLU A 18 -100.32 62.03 -53.43
C GLU A 18 -99.42 60.79 -53.45
N TRP A 19 -98.91 60.42 -54.62
CA TRP A 19 -97.98 59.30 -54.75
C TRP A 19 -96.66 59.56 -54.00
N MET A 20 -96.05 60.75 -54.18
CA MET A 20 -94.81 61.10 -53.48
C MET A 20 -95.01 61.11 -51.97
N LYS A 21 -96.12 61.67 -51.49
CA LYS A 21 -96.48 61.68 -50.07
C LYS A 21 -96.65 60.26 -49.52
N ALA A 22 -97.35 59.37 -50.23
CA ALA A 22 -97.52 57.98 -49.80
C ALA A 22 -96.18 57.22 -49.74
N VAL A 23 -95.26 57.47 -50.68
CA VAL A 23 -93.90 56.91 -50.65
C VAL A 23 -93.11 57.47 -49.45
N GLN A 24 -93.14 58.78 -49.23
CA GLN A 24 -92.46 59.41 -48.10
C GLN A 24 -92.98 58.91 -46.75
N GLU A 25 -94.30 58.73 -46.59
CA GLU A 25 -94.90 58.15 -45.38
C GLU A 25 -94.43 56.72 -45.13
N ARG A 26 -94.36 55.89 -46.19
CA ARG A 26 -93.81 54.51 -46.08
C ARG A 26 -92.33 54.50 -45.72
N LEU A 27 -91.54 55.43 -46.28
CA LEU A 27 -90.13 55.58 -45.92
C LEU A 27 -89.98 55.98 -44.46
N GLN A 28 -90.75 56.96 -43.97
CA GLN A 28 -90.69 57.40 -42.57
C GLN A 28 -90.90 56.27 -41.56
N VAL A 29 -91.79 55.32 -41.87
CA VAL A 29 -92.03 54.13 -41.00
C VAL A 29 -90.82 53.18 -40.99
N ASN A 30 -90.14 53.03 -42.14
CA ASN A 30 -89.02 52.11 -42.29
C ASN A 30 -87.66 52.73 -41.95
N ASP A 31 -87.59 54.06 -41.87
CA ASP A 31 -86.35 54.82 -41.68
C ASP A 31 -85.84 54.77 -40.23
N ASN A 32 -85.56 53.56 -39.78
CA ASN A 32 -85.11 53.25 -38.44
C ASN A 32 -84.15 52.05 -38.50
N THR A 33 -82.99 52.17 -37.88
CA THR A 33 -81.98 51.11 -37.80
C THR A 33 -82.04 50.30 -36.50
N GLN A 34 -82.90 50.68 -35.57
CA GLN A 34 -82.98 50.10 -34.22
C GLN A 34 -83.84 48.84 -34.16
N GLY A 35 -83.48 47.92 -33.28
CA GLY A 35 -84.19 46.68 -32.99
C GLY A 35 -83.47 45.43 -33.53
N PRO A 36 -84.14 44.27 -33.45
CA PRO A 36 -83.53 43.00 -33.79
C PRO A 36 -83.22 42.89 -35.28
N ARG A 37 -82.21 42.09 -35.61
CA ARG A 37 -81.72 41.89 -36.98
C ARG A 37 -82.83 41.54 -37.97
N ALA A 38 -83.76 40.67 -37.59
CA ALA A 38 -84.89 40.28 -38.44
C ALA A 38 -85.80 41.48 -38.79
N ALA A 39 -85.96 42.43 -37.87
CA ALA A 39 -86.72 43.65 -38.14
C ALA A 39 -85.96 44.59 -39.09
N LEU A 40 -84.63 44.70 -38.94
CA LEU A 40 -83.78 45.48 -39.85
C LEU A 40 -83.80 44.89 -41.27
N GLU A 41 -83.72 43.57 -41.39
CA GLU A 41 -83.81 42.85 -42.67
C GLU A 41 -85.18 43.02 -43.35
N ALA A 42 -86.27 42.99 -42.58
CA ALA A 42 -87.61 43.28 -43.10
C ALA A 42 -87.73 44.72 -43.64
N ARG A 43 -87.15 45.71 -42.94
CA ARG A 43 -87.11 47.11 -43.41
C ARG A 43 -86.22 47.28 -44.65
N LEU A 44 -85.12 46.54 -44.73
CA LEU A 44 -84.26 46.53 -45.93
C LEU A 44 -85.05 46.08 -47.15
N TRP A 45 -85.79 44.98 -47.04
CA TRP A 45 -86.65 44.48 -48.11
C TRP A 45 -87.77 45.47 -48.48
N GLU A 46 -88.42 46.08 -47.49
CA GLU A 46 -89.48 47.06 -47.76
C GLU A 46 -88.95 48.33 -48.41
N THR A 47 -87.78 48.83 -48.02
CA THR A 47 -87.15 49.99 -48.68
C THR A 47 -86.64 49.67 -50.07
N GLU A 48 -86.13 48.47 -50.32
CA GLU A 48 -85.80 48.00 -51.66
C GLU A 48 -87.03 47.99 -52.57
N LYS A 49 -88.16 47.47 -52.06
CA LYS A 49 -89.45 47.49 -52.75
C LYS A 49 -89.93 48.91 -53.02
N ILE A 50 -89.73 49.85 -52.10
CA ILE A 50 -90.04 51.27 -52.33
C ILE A 50 -89.16 51.82 -53.46
N CYS A 51 -87.85 51.59 -53.44
CA CYS A 51 -86.92 51.98 -54.52
C CYS A 51 -87.34 51.44 -55.90
N GLN A 52 -87.86 50.21 -55.96
CA GLN A 52 -88.39 49.62 -57.20
C GLN A 52 -89.61 50.36 -57.78
N LEU A 53 -90.29 51.22 -57.00
CA LEU A 53 -91.41 52.06 -57.47
C LEU A 53 -90.94 53.37 -58.14
N GLU A 54 -89.66 53.69 -58.11
CA GLU A 54 -89.10 54.90 -58.74
C GLU A 54 -89.51 55.09 -60.22
N PRO A 55 -89.55 54.04 -61.07
CA PRO A 55 -90.04 54.19 -62.44
C PRO A 55 -91.50 54.63 -62.54
N GLU A 56 -92.37 54.18 -61.63
CA GLU A 56 -93.78 54.60 -61.57
C GLU A 56 -93.89 56.09 -61.21
N GLY A 57 -93.13 56.52 -60.21
CA GLY A 57 -93.04 57.94 -59.82
C GLY A 57 -92.54 58.83 -60.95
N ARG A 58 -91.50 58.38 -61.70
CA ARG A 58 -91.03 59.07 -62.91
C ARG A 58 -92.14 59.26 -63.93
N VAL A 59 -92.90 58.21 -64.23
CA VAL A 59 -94.01 58.30 -65.19
C VAL A 59 -95.05 59.33 -64.74
N LYS A 60 -95.36 59.42 -63.43
CA LYS A 60 -96.28 60.43 -62.91
C LYS A 60 -95.76 61.86 -63.12
N VAL A 61 -94.47 62.10 -62.87
CA VAL A 61 -93.83 63.40 -63.13
C VAL A 61 -93.78 63.73 -64.64
N ASP A 62 -93.53 62.74 -65.50
CA ASP A 62 -93.56 62.90 -66.96
C ASP A 62 -94.95 63.28 -67.46
N VAL A 63 -96.02 62.73 -66.86
CA VAL A 63 -97.40 63.12 -67.17
C VAL A 63 -97.66 64.58 -66.77
N VAL A 64 -97.17 65.03 -65.60
CA VAL A 64 -97.24 66.43 -65.17
C VAL A 64 -96.50 67.34 -66.16
N LEU A 65 -95.30 66.95 -66.61
CA LEU A 65 -94.52 67.70 -67.60
C LEU A 65 -95.29 67.88 -68.90
N ARG A 66 -95.83 66.79 -69.47
CA ARG A 66 -96.63 66.85 -70.71
C ARG A 66 -97.90 67.68 -70.54
N ALA A 67 -98.58 67.58 -69.40
CA ALA A 67 -99.77 68.38 -69.09
C ALA A 67 -99.43 69.88 -68.97
N ALA A 68 -98.29 70.21 -68.36
CA ALA A 68 -97.78 71.58 -68.26
C ALA A 68 -97.43 72.17 -69.64
N GLU A 69 -96.76 71.41 -70.51
CA GLU A 69 -96.43 71.82 -71.89
C GLU A 69 -97.70 72.15 -72.68
N ALA A 70 -98.71 71.29 -72.62
CA ALA A 70 -99.99 71.49 -73.30
C ALA A 70 -100.75 72.73 -72.79
N LEU A 71 -100.66 73.01 -71.48
CA LEU A 71 -101.28 74.18 -70.84
C LEU A 71 -100.54 75.48 -71.18
N LEU A 72 -99.21 75.48 -71.13
CA LEU A 72 -98.35 76.63 -71.47
C LEU A 72 -98.51 77.07 -72.93
N ALA A 73 -98.81 76.14 -73.84
CA ALA A 73 -99.08 76.43 -75.24
C ALA A 73 -100.41 77.19 -75.47
N ARG A 74 -101.32 77.21 -74.49
CA ARG A 74 -102.70 77.74 -74.63
C ARG A 74 -103.07 78.83 -73.62
N CYS A 75 -102.23 79.11 -72.63
CA CYS A 75 -102.50 80.07 -71.56
C CYS A 75 -102.05 81.50 -71.90
N HIS A 76 -102.57 82.48 -71.15
CA HIS A 76 -102.13 83.88 -71.24
C HIS A 76 -100.74 84.06 -70.60
N GLU A 77 -99.97 85.07 -71.03
CA GLU A 77 -98.61 85.34 -70.51
C GLU A 77 -98.59 85.49 -68.98
N ASP A 78 -99.61 86.13 -68.40
CA ASP A 78 -99.70 86.38 -66.96
C ASP A 78 -99.85 85.09 -66.12
N GLN A 79 -100.29 83.98 -66.74
CA GLN A 79 -100.49 82.68 -66.06
C GLN A 79 -99.26 81.77 -66.12
N LYS A 80 -98.33 82.01 -67.06
CA LYS A 80 -97.13 81.18 -67.26
C LYS A 80 -96.21 81.13 -66.03
N PRO A 81 -95.92 82.23 -65.31
CA PRO A 81 -95.07 82.18 -64.13
C PRO A 81 -95.62 81.25 -63.04
N GLN A 82 -96.94 81.23 -62.85
CA GLN A 82 -97.61 80.38 -61.85
C GLN A 82 -97.52 78.89 -62.21
N ILE A 83 -97.74 78.54 -63.49
CA ILE A 83 -97.64 77.16 -63.98
C ILE A 83 -96.18 76.66 -63.87
N LEU A 84 -95.22 77.48 -64.28
CA LEU A 84 -93.79 77.16 -64.18
C LEU A 84 -93.33 77.01 -62.72
N ALA A 85 -93.84 77.85 -61.80
CA ALA A 85 -93.55 77.71 -60.37
C ALA A 85 -94.06 76.37 -59.81
N ARG A 86 -95.28 75.94 -60.17
CA ARG A 86 -95.83 74.65 -59.75
C ARG A 86 -95.06 73.46 -60.33
N LEU A 87 -94.62 73.56 -61.58
CA LEU A 87 -93.80 72.52 -62.20
C LEU A 87 -92.44 72.37 -61.49
N ARG A 88 -91.81 73.50 -61.14
CA ARG A 88 -90.56 73.50 -60.35
C ARG A 88 -90.76 72.86 -58.98
N ASP A 89 -91.86 73.17 -58.32
CA ASP A 89 -92.20 72.60 -57.01
C ASP A 89 -92.40 71.08 -57.07
N VAL A 90 -93.18 70.58 -58.05
CA VAL A 90 -93.35 69.12 -58.25
C VAL A 90 -92.02 68.44 -58.57
N LYS A 91 -91.19 69.06 -59.41
CA LYS A 91 -89.86 68.52 -59.74
C LYS A 91 -88.95 68.47 -58.50
N ALA A 92 -88.95 69.52 -57.67
CA ALA A 92 -88.17 69.56 -56.44
C ALA A 92 -88.64 68.49 -55.43
N GLN A 93 -89.95 68.31 -55.25
CA GLN A 93 -90.51 67.25 -54.40
C GLN A 93 -90.16 65.86 -54.90
N TRP A 94 -90.09 65.67 -56.23
CA TRP A 94 -89.65 64.42 -56.82
C TRP A 94 -88.17 64.14 -56.53
N GLU A 95 -87.30 65.13 -56.75
CA GLU A 95 -85.87 65.03 -56.43
C GLU A 95 -85.63 64.75 -54.94
N GLU A 96 -86.38 65.41 -54.06
CA GLU A 96 -86.37 65.15 -52.61
C GLU A 96 -86.82 63.72 -52.29
N THR A 97 -87.91 63.25 -52.91
CA THR A 97 -88.44 61.89 -52.68
C THR A 97 -87.44 60.83 -53.13
N VAL A 98 -86.87 60.94 -54.33
CA VAL A 98 -85.85 59.99 -54.84
C VAL A 98 -84.59 60.00 -53.96
N THR A 99 -84.17 61.19 -53.52
CA THR A 99 -83.04 61.33 -52.60
C THR A 99 -83.36 60.64 -51.26
N TYR A 100 -84.58 60.81 -50.74
CA TYR A 100 -84.99 60.15 -49.49
C TYR A 100 -85.05 58.63 -49.64
N MET A 101 -85.60 58.11 -50.75
CA MET A 101 -85.62 56.67 -51.06
C MET A 101 -84.20 56.09 -51.02
N THR A 102 -83.28 56.73 -51.75
CA THR A 102 -81.88 56.30 -51.86
C THR A 102 -81.18 56.34 -50.50
N HIS A 103 -81.28 57.47 -49.78
CA HIS A 103 -80.63 57.61 -48.48
C HIS A 103 -81.18 56.66 -47.41
N CYS A 104 -82.51 56.49 -47.35
CA CYS A 104 -83.14 55.57 -46.40
C CYS A 104 -82.69 54.13 -46.67
N HIS A 105 -82.78 53.68 -47.92
CA HIS A 105 -82.37 52.33 -48.31
C HIS A 105 -80.87 52.09 -48.04
N SER A 106 -79.98 52.97 -48.53
CA SER A 106 -78.54 52.82 -48.34
C SER A 106 -78.13 52.85 -46.86
N ARG A 107 -78.80 53.65 -46.02
CA ARG A 107 -78.53 53.66 -44.58
C ARG A 107 -78.87 52.32 -43.91
N ILE A 108 -80.05 51.76 -44.23
CA ILE A 108 -80.48 50.47 -43.67
C ILE A 108 -79.60 49.33 -44.19
N GLU A 109 -79.34 49.30 -45.50
CA GLU A 109 -78.47 48.33 -46.14
C GLU A 109 -77.07 48.34 -45.52
N TRP A 110 -76.49 49.54 -45.33
CA TRP A 110 -75.17 49.68 -44.76
C TRP A 110 -75.08 49.15 -43.32
N VAL A 111 -76.05 49.49 -42.45
CA VAL A 111 -76.08 48.97 -41.08
C VAL A 111 -76.28 47.45 -41.07
N TRP A 112 -77.14 46.93 -41.95
CA TRP A 112 -77.37 45.49 -42.08
C TRP A 112 -76.11 44.75 -42.54
N LEU A 113 -75.41 45.25 -43.55
CA LEU A 113 -74.17 44.66 -44.07
C LEU A 113 -73.08 44.68 -42.99
N HIS A 114 -72.89 45.82 -42.34
CA HIS A 114 -71.90 45.97 -41.28
C HIS A 114 -72.18 45.05 -40.08
N TRP A 115 -73.45 44.91 -39.67
CA TRP A 115 -73.83 43.92 -38.65
C TRP A 115 -73.58 42.48 -39.13
N SER A 116 -73.78 42.19 -40.42
CA SER A 116 -73.51 40.86 -41.00
C SER A 116 -72.02 40.50 -40.94
N GLU A 117 -71.15 41.44 -41.32
CA GLU A 117 -69.70 41.28 -41.26
C GLU A 117 -69.22 41.05 -39.83
N TYR A 118 -69.75 41.82 -38.87
CA TYR A 118 -69.47 41.62 -37.45
C TYR A 118 -69.83 40.21 -36.99
N LEU A 119 -71.02 39.71 -37.34
CA LEU A 119 -71.45 38.36 -36.95
C LEU A 119 -70.53 37.28 -37.53
N LEU A 120 -70.08 37.43 -38.79
CA LEU A 120 -69.12 36.51 -39.40
C LEU A 120 -67.80 36.47 -38.64
N ALA A 121 -67.23 37.65 -38.33
CA ALA A 121 -65.98 37.76 -37.59
C ALA A 121 -66.11 37.23 -36.16
N ARG A 122 -67.25 37.50 -35.50
CA ARG A 122 -67.57 36.98 -34.17
C ARG A 122 -67.67 35.45 -34.17
N ASP A 123 -68.34 34.87 -35.16
CA ASP A 123 -68.49 33.42 -35.28
C ASP A 123 -67.14 32.73 -35.60
N GLU A 124 -66.26 33.38 -36.35
CA GLU A 124 -64.86 32.95 -36.54
C GLU A 124 -64.08 32.92 -35.23
N PHE A 125 -64.19 34.00 -34.43
CA PHE A 125 -63.60 34.06 -33.10
C PHE A 125 -64.13 32.95 -32.19
N TYR A 126 -65.44 32.71 -32.14
CA TYR A 126 -66.01 31.64 -31.30
C TYR A 126 -65.64 30.23 -31.79
N ARG A 127 -65.47 30.01 -33.10
CA ARG A 127 -64.93 28.74 -33.62
C ARG A 127 -63.49 28.52 -33.18
N TRP A 128 -62.66 29.57 -33.19
CA TRP A 128 -61.31 29.49 -32.63
C TRP A 128 -61.35 29.24 -31.12
N PHE A 129 -62.20 29.98 -30.40
CA PHE A 129 -62.37 29.89 -28.96
C PHE A 129 -62.68 28.46 -28.52
N GLN A 130 -63.68 27.83 -29.13
CA GLN A 130 -64.05 26.44 -28.85
C GLN A 130 -62.89 25.47 -29.07
N LYS A 131 -62.14 25.62 -30.18
CA LYS A 131 -60.95 24.78 -30.44
C LYS A 131 -59.90 24.94 -29.34
N MET A 132 -59.66 26.18 -28.88
CA MET A 132 -58.70 26.45 -27.82
C MET A 132 -59.17 25.92 -26.46
N THR A 133 -60.45 26.09 -26.12
CA THR A 133 -61.05 25.55 -24.89
C THR A 133 -60.88 24.04 -24.84
N VAL A 134 -61.18 23.32 -25.92
CA VAL A 134 -61.00 21.86 -26.02
C VAL A 134 -59.52 21.48 -25.94
N ALA A 135 -58.61 22.21 -26.59
CA ALA A 135 -57.18 21.93 -26.50
C ALA A 135 -56.62 22.11 -25.07
N LEU A 136 -57.17 23.05 -24.29
CA LEU A 136 -56.78 23.31 -22.91
C LEU A 136 -57.59 22.52 -21.88
N GLU A 137 -58.64 21.80 -22.29
CA GLU A 137 -59.51 21.05 -21.39
C GLU A 137 -58.79 19.93 -20.62
N PRO A 138 -58.05 19.01 -21.28
CA PRO A 138 -57.37 17.92 -20.59
C PRO A 138 -56.30 18.46 -19.64
N PRO A 139 -56.12 17.90 -18.43
CA PRO A 139 -55.03 18.27 -17.54
C PRO A 139 -53.66 17.94 -18.16
N VAL A 140 -52.60 18.53 -17.61
CA VAL A 140 -51.23 18.21 -18.05
C VAL A 140 -50.91 16.75 -17.71
N GLU A 141 -50.63 15.94 -18.73
CA GLU A 141 -50.23 14.55 -18.55
C GLU A 141 -48.78 14.46 -18.07
N LEU A 142 -48.55 13.66 -17.02
CA LEU A 142 -47.21 13.40 -16.52
C LEU A 142 -46.39 12.60 -17.53
N GLN A 143 -45.18 13.08 -17.86
CA GLN A 143 -44.32 12.46 -18.86
C GLN A 143 -43.23 11.58 -18.26
N LEU A 144 -42.57 10.79 -19.11
CA LEU A 144 -41.51 9.84 -18.72
C LEU A 144 -40.20 10.52 -18.29
N GLY A 145 -39.77 11.56 -19.00
CA GLY A 145 -38.46 12.15 -18.82
C GLY A 145 -38.44 13.66 -19.07
N LEU A 146 -37.25 14.26 -18.94
CA LEU A 146 -37.05 15.69 -19.13
C LEU A 146 -37.38 16.15 -20.56
N LYS A 147 -36.99 15.37 -21.57
CA LYS A 147 -37.17 15.72 -22.99
C LYS A 147 -38.65 15.86 -23.36
N GLU A 148 -39.47 14.91 -22.92
CA GLU A 148 -40.91 14.91 -23.17
C GLU A 148 -41.61 16.08 -22.46
N LYS A 149 -41.19 16.40 -21.22
CA LYS A 149 -41.68 17.59 -20.49
C LYS A 149 -41.31 18.89 -21.20
N GLN A 150 -40.09 19.00 -21.72
CA GLN A 150 -39.63 20.14 -22.52
C GLN A 150 -40.47 20.32 -23.79
N TRP A 151 -40.80 19.22 -24.46
CA TRP A 151 -41.67 19.26 -25.63
C TRP A 151 -43.08 19.74 -25.27
N GLN A 152 -43.66 19.23 -24.18
CA GLN A 152 -44.97 19.71 -23.69
C GLN A 152 -44.94 21.21 -23.36
N LEU A 153 -43.87 21.70 -22.74
CA LEU A 153 -43.69 23.13 -22.45
C LEU A 153 -43.68 23.95 -23.74
N SER A 154 -42.86 23.55 -24.73
CA SER A 154 -42.83 24.24 -26.03
C SER A 154 -44.21 24.25 -26.71
N HIS A 155 -44.95 23.14 -26.64
CA HIS A 155 -46.30 23.08 -27.17
C HIS A 155 -47.26 24.04 -26.44
N ALA A 156 -47.22 24.08 -25.10
CA ALA A 156 -48.04 24.98 -24.30
C ALA A 156 -47.72 26.47 -24.58
N GLN A 157 -46.44 26.80 -24.79
CA GLN A 157 -46.02 28.15 -25.17
C GLN A 157 -46.57 28.58 -26.55
N VAL A 158 -46.63 27.65 -27.51
CA VAL A 158 -47.27 27.90 -28.82
C VAL A 158 -48.77 28.16 -28.64
N LEU A 159 -49.46 27.39 -27.78
CA LEU A 159 -50.87 27.64 -27.49
C LEU A 159 -51.09 29.00 -26.85
N LEU A 160 -50.28 29.38 -25.86
CA LEU A 160 -50.37 30.70 -25.23
C LEU A 160 -50.12 31.83 -26.24
N HIS A 161 -49.09 31.70 -27.09
CA HIS A 161 -48.84 32.67 -28.15
C HIS A 161 -50.02 32.79 -29.13
N ASN A 162 -50.65 31.67 -29.49
CA ASN A 162 -51.86 31.68 -30.30
C ASN A 162 -53.02 32.42 -29.60
N VAL A 163 -53.18 32.27 -28.28
CA VAL A 163 -54.16 33.04 -27.50
C VAL A 163 -53.83 34.52 -27.53
N ASP A 164 -52.59 34.90 -27.22
CA ASP A 164 -52.16 36.30 -27.22
C ASP A 164 -52.38 36.99 -28.58
N ASN A 165 -52.14 36.28 -29.69
CA ASN A 165 -52.37 36.80 -31.03
C ASN A 165 -53.86 37.07 -31.33
N GLN A 166 -54.80 36.40 -30.64
CA GLN A 166 -56.24 36.66 -30.81
C GLN A 166 -56.74 37.89 -30.04
N ALA A 167 -55.93 38.48 -29.15
CA ALA A 167 -56.29 39.71 -28.46
C ALA A 167 -56.66 40.83 -29.46
N VAL A 168 -55.93 40.92 -30.57
CA VAL A 168 -56.17 41.93 -31.62
C VAL A 168 -57.55 41.76 -32.26
N LEU A 169 -57.97 40.52 -32.53
CA LEU A 169 -59.30 40.25 -33.07
C LEU A 169 -60.39 40.55 -32.05
N LEU A 170 -60.16 40.20 -30.78
CA LEU A 170 -61.08 40.49 -29.68
C LEU A 170 -61.29 42.01 -29.53
N ASP A 171 -60.21 42.79 -29.48
CA ASP A 171 -60.28 44.24 -29.32
C ASP A 171 -61.07 44.88 -30.47
N ARG A 172 -60.79 44.47 -31.71
CA ARG A 172 -61.56 44.91 -32.88
C ARG A 172 -63.03 44.54 -32.78
N LEU A 173 -63.35 43.30 -32.36
CA LEU A 173 -64.75 42.88 -32.19
C LEU A 173 -65.47 43.69 -31.10
N LEU A 174 -64.79 44.06 -30.01
CA LEU A 174 -65.36 44.89 -28.94
C LEU A 174 -65.63 46.32 -29.43
N GLU A 175 -64.69 46.91 -30.17
CA GLU A 175 -64.86 48.24 -30.77
C GLU A 175 -66.03 48.27 -31.77
N GLU A 176 -66.11 47.27 -32.66
CA GLU A 176 -67.19 47.16 -33.64
C GLU A 176 -68.55 46.88 -32.96
N ALA A 177 -68.59 46.07 -31.89
CA ALA A 177 -69.80 45.84 -31.11
C ALA A 177 -70.32 47.14 -30.47
N ALA A 178 -69.43 47.96 -29.88
CA ALA A 178 -69.80 49.24 -29.30
C ALA A 178 -70.28 50.26 -30.37
N SER A 179 -69.64 50.27 -31.53
CA SER A 179 -70.06 51.05 -32.71
C SER A 179 -71.45 50.64 -33.20
N LEU A 180 -71.71 49.33 -33.31
CA LEU A 180 -72.99 48.77 -33.73
C LEU A 180 -74.10 49.01 -32.71
N LEU A 181 -73.83 48.86 -31.41
CA LEU A 181 -74.80 49.07 -30.32
C LEU A 181 -75.46 50.45 -30.43
N ASN A 182 -74.67 51.49 -30.67
CA ASN A 182 -75.19 52.85 -30.84
C ASN A 182 -76.15 53.01 -32.04
N ARG A 183 -76.06 52.11 -33.04
CA ARG A 183 -76.85 52.17 -34.28
C ARG A 183 -78.06 51.25 -34.30
N ILE A 184 -78.00 50.11 -33.62
CA ILE A 184 -79.02 49.06 -33.68
C ILE A 184 -79.76 48.84 -32.35
N GLY A 185 -79.16 49.17 -31.21
CA GLY A 185 -79.81 49.01 -29.90
C GLY A 185 -80.20 47.57 -29.55
N ASP A 186 -79.54 46.57 -30.16
CA ASP A 186 -79.84 45.15 -29.97
C ASP A 186 -79.00 44.57 -28.80
N PRO A 187 -79.62 43.79 -27.87
CA PRO A 187 -78.91 43.20 -26.73
C PRO A 187 -77.77 42.25 -27.10
N SER A 188 -77.71 41.72 -28.32
CA SER A 188 -76.64 40.80 -28.74
C SER A 188 -75.25 41.43 -28.81
N VAL A 189 -75.17 42.76 -28.84
CA VAL A 189 -73.93 43.55 -28.86
C VAL A 189 -73.84 44.55 -27.70
N ASP A 190 -74.72 44.41 -26.70
CA ASP A 190 -74.72 45.29 -25.53
C ASP A 190 -73.44 45.19 -24.69
N GLU A 191 -73.29 46.09 -23.72
CA GLU A 191 -72.12 46.10 -22.85
C GLU A 191 -71.94 44.78 -22.09
N ASP A 192 -73.02 44.09 -21.74
CA ASP A 192 -72.96 42.83 -21.01
C ASP A 192 -72.49 41.68 -21.92
N ALA A 193 -72.92 41.64 -23.18
CA ALA A 193 -72.41 40.72 -24.18
C ALA A 193 -70.90 40.94 -24.44
N GLN A 194 -70.48 42.19 -24.53
CA GLN A 194 -69.06 42.56 -24.69
C GLN A 194 -68.23 42.13 -23.46
N LYS A 195 -68.72 42.42 -22.24
CA LYS A 195 -68.06 41.99 -20.99
C LYS A 195 -67.96 40.47 -20.90
N ARG A 196 -69.01 39.73 -21.29
CA ARG A 196 -68.99 38.26 -21.33
C ARG A 196 -67.93 37.73 -22.30
N MET A 197 -67.89 38.23 -23.53
CA MET A 197 -66.91 37.80 -24.54
C MET A 197 -65.47 38.03 -24.05
N LYS A 198 -65.21 39.19 -23.43
CA LYS A 198 -63.91 39.50 -22.84
C LYS A 198 -63.56 38.56 -21.67
N ALA A 199 -64.49 38.35 -20.75
CA ALA A 199 -64.28 37.48 -19.59
C ALA A 199 -64.00 36.02 -19.99
N GLU A 200 -64.71 35.52 -21.01
CA GLU A 200 -64.47 34.19 -21.57
C GLU A 200 -63.06 34.04 -22.15
N TYR A 201 -62.62 35.03 -22.94
CA TYR A 201 -61.25 35.08 -23.46
C TYR A 201 -60.20 35.14 -22.34
N ASP A 202 -60.39 36.03 -21.36
CA ASP A 202 -59.47 36.20 -20.23
C ASP A 202 -59.33 34.90 -19.43
N ALA A 203 -60.41 34.13 -19.26
CA ALA A 203 -60.38 32.82 -18.61
C ALA A 203 -59.58 31.79 -19.41
N VAL A 204 -59.72 31.75 -20.74
CA VAL A 204 -58.92 30.87 -21.62
C VAL A 204 -57.45 31.26 -21.58
N LYS A 205 -57.15 32.56 -21.59
CA LYS A 205 -55.78 33.09 -21.47
C LYS A 205 -55.15 32.71 -20.14
N ALA A 206 -55.85 32.93 -19.03
CA ALA A 206 -55.38 32.54 -17.70
C ALA A 206 -55.07 31.03 -17.64
N LYS A 207 -55.96 30.19 -18.18
CA LYS A 207 -55.75 28.73 -18.22
C LYS A 207 -54.51 28.33 -19.04
N ALA A 208 -54.26 29.00 -20.17
CA ALA A 208 -53.07 28.79 -20.98
C ALA A 208 -51.79 29.22 -20.24
N GLN A 209 -51.82 30.38 -19.56
CA GLN A 209 -50.72 30.89 -18.73
C GLN A 209 -50.40 29.95 -17.57
N ASP A 210 -51.42 29.52 -16.82
CA ASP A 210 -51.26 28.58 -15.72
C ASP A 210 -50.63 27.26 -16.16
N ARG A 211 -51.01 26.76 -17.35
CA ARG A 211 -50.41 25.57 -17.95
C ARG A 211 -48.93 25.76 -18.27
N VAL A 212 -48.57 26.90 -18.87
CA VAL A 212 -47.16 27.23 -19.16
C VAL A 212 -46.37 27.32 -17.86
N HIS A 213 -46.84 28.09 -16.88
CA HIS A 213 -46.16 28.25 -15.59
C HIS A 213 -45.97 26.92 -14.86
N LEU A 214 -46.98 26.04 -14.87
CA LEU A 214 -46.86 24.69 -14.32
C LEU A 214 -45.76 23.89 -15.04
N LEU A 215 -45.80 23.86 -16.37
CA LEU A 215 -44.84 23.11 -17.20
C LEU A 215 -43.41 23.66 -17.08
N GLU A 216 -43.23 24.98 -16.99
CA GLU A 216 -41.95 25.64 -16.74
C GLU A 216 -41.36 25.18 -15.42
N ARG A 217 -42.14 25.24 -14.34
CA ARG A 217 -41.70 24.82 -13.01
C ARG A 217 -41.26 23.36 -12.99
N VAL A 218 -42.09 22.44 -13.47
CA VAL A 218 -41.79 20.98 -13.42
C VAL A 218 -40.64 20.59 -14.36
N THR A 219 -40.47 21.31 -15.46
CA THR A 219 -39.37 21.11 -16.41
C THR A 219 -38.07 21.64 -15.83
N GLN A 220 -38.09 22.82 -15.21
CA GLN A 220 -36.92 23.42 -14.57
C GLN A 220 -36.44 22.59 -13.38
N GLU A 221 -37.36 22.11 -12.54
CA GLU A 221 -37.05 21.21 -11.42
C GLU A 221 -36.37 19.93 -11.92
N HIS A 222 -36.90 19.29 -12.96
CA HIS A 222 -36.30 18.09 -13.55
C HIS A 222 -34.95 18.39 -14.23
N ALA A 223 -34.81 19.54 -14.92
CA ALA A 223 -33.54 19.94 -15.52
C ALA A 223 -32.45 20.15 -14.46
N HIS A 224 -32.79 20.77 -13.34
CA HIS A 224 -31.87 20.97 -12.23
C HIS A 224 -31.45 19.65 -11.56
N PHE A 225 -32.41 18.72 -11.37
CA PHE A 225 -32.13 17.36 -10.91
C PHE A 225 -31.18 16.64 -11.88
N GLN A 226 -31.48 16.63 -13.19
CA GLN A 226 -30.65 15.95 -14.19
C GLN A 226 -29.22 16.50 -14.21
N ALA A 227 -29.03 17.83 -14.15
CA ALA A 227 -27.71 18.43 -14.08
C ALA A 227 -26.93 17.97 -12.83
N SER A 228 -27.63 17.84 -11.69
CA SER A 228 -27.03 17.35 -10.44
C SER A 228 -26.67 15.85 -10.53
N VAL A 229 -27.49 15.04 -11.22
CA VAL A 229 -27.20 13.63 -11.51
C VAL A 229 -25.95 13.50 -12.37
N ASP A 230 -25.86 14.28 -13.45
CA ASP A 230 -24.72 14.27 -14.37
C ASP A 230 -23.42 14.65 -13.63
N GLU A 231 -23.46 15.69 -12.78
CA GLU A 231 -22.32 16.08 -11.93
C GLU A 231 -21.89 14.95 -10.99
N PHE A 232 -22.85 14.30 -10.32
CA PHE A 232 -22.56 13.23 -9.38
C PHE A 232 -22.02 11.97 -10.08
N GLN A 233 -22.55 11.61 -11.25
CA GLN A 233 -22.06 10.50 -12.06
C GLN A 233 -20.63 10.74 -12.56
N LEU A 234 -20.31 11.97 -12.98
CA LEU A 234 -18.95 12.36 -13.34
C LEU A 234 -17.99 12.23 -12.15
N TRP A 235 -18.41 12.69 -10.97
CA TRP A 235 -17.63 12.53 -9.75
C TRP A 235 -17.43 11.06 -9.37
N LEU A 236 -18.49 10.24 -9.40
CA LEU A 236 -18.40 8.79 -9.15
C LEU A 236 -17.40 8.14 -10.10
N LYS A 237 -17.46 8.44 -11.40
CA LYS A 237 -16.54 7.90 -12.40
C LYS A 237 -15.08 8.28 -12.09
N ALA A 238 -14.81 9.52 -11.72
CA ALA A 238 -13.48 9.96 -11.33
C ALA A 238 -12.96 9.22 -10.08
N VAL A 239 -13.84 8.98 -9.09
CA VAL A 239 -13.49 8.18 -7.90
C VAL A 239 -13.21 6.72 -8.27
N VAL A 240 -14.03 6.10 -9.12
CA VAL A 240 -13.80 4.73 -9.62
C VAL A 240 -12.42 4.62 -10.29
N GLU A 241 -12.09 5.56 -11.17
CA GLU A 241 -10.80 5.59 -11.88
C GLU A 241 -9.62 5.76 -10.90
N ARG A 242 -9.75 6.66 -9.92
CA ARG A 242 -8.73 6.86 -8.87
C ARG A 242 -8.54 5.60 -8.02
N VAL A 243 -9.60 4.97 -7.53
CA VAL A 243 -9.51 3.71 -6.77
C VAL A 243 -8.89 2.61 -7.63
N SER A 244 -9.31 2.49 -8.90
CA SER A 244 -8.79 1.47 -9.83
C SER A 244 -7.29 1.64 -10.11
N SER A 245 -6.76 2.88 -10.08
CA SER A 245 -5.31 3.13 -10.21
C SER A 245 -4.49 2.55 -9.04
N CYS A 246 -5.16 2.32 -7.91
CA CYS A 246 -4.61 1.78 -6.68
C CYS A 246 -4.81 0.25 -6.53
N VAL A 247 -5.74 -0.32 -7.29
CA VAL A 247 -6.06 -1.75 -7.23
C VAL A 247 -5.28 -2.52 -8.30
N GLY A 248 -4.49 -3.51 -7.87
CA GLY A 248 -3.84 -4.50 -8.74
C GLY A 248 -2.33 -4.37 -8.92
N HIS A 249 -1.69 -5.44 -9.42
CA HIS A 249 -0.23 -5.58 -9.57
C HIS A 249 0.44 -4.63 -10.59
N LYS A 250 -0.34 -3.82 -11.30
CA LYS A 250 0.13 -2.84 -12.28
C LYS A 250 -0.03 -1.39 -11.80
N SER A 251 -0.23 -1.17 -10.49
CA SER A 251 -0.25 0.19 -9.94
C SER A 251 1.07 0.89 -10.29
N GLN A 252 1.00 1.99 -11.04
CA GLN A 252 2.19 2.79 -11.37
C GLN A 252 2.73 3.55 -10.13
N LEU A 253 1.91 3.64 -9.09
CA LEU A 253 2.20 4.33 -7.85
C LEU A 253 2.91 3.41 -6.85
N SER A 254 3.76 4.01 -6.00
CA SER A 254 4.32 3.28 -4.87
C SER A 254 3.21 2.93 -3.86
N THR A 255 3.46 1.93 -3.02
CA THR A 255 2.52 1.53 -1.95
C THR A 255 2.16 2.69 -1.03
N LYS A 256 3.09 3.63 -0.78
CA LYS A 256 2.84 4.82 0.05
C LYS A 256 1.99 5.87 -0.67
N ASP A 257 2.28 6.15 -1.93
CA ASP A 257 1.54 7.14 -2.72
C ASP A 257 0.11 6.69 -2.96
N CYS A 258 -0.08 5.39 -3.24
CA CYS A 258 -1.42 4.82 -3.36
C CYS A 258 -2.19 4.85 -2.04
N LEU A 259 -1.53 4.61 -0.89
CA LEU A 259 -2.18 4.75 0.41
C LEU A 259 -2.64 6.20 0.66
N SER A 260 -1.81 7.19 0.35
CA SER A 260 -2.19 8.61 0.44
C SER A 260 -3.39 8.91 -0.46
N ALA A 261 -3.38 8.43 -1.71
CA ALA A 261 -4.47 8.64 -2.64
C ALA A 261 -5.79 8.02 -2.15
N LEU A 262 -5.77 6.82 -1.56
CA LEU A 262 -6.96 6.19 -0.98
C LEU A 262 -7.47 6.95 0.25
N GLN A 263 -6.58 7.52 1.07
CA GLN A 263 -6.96 8.36 2.22
C GLN A 263 -7.61 9.68 1.78
N ASP A 264 -7.10 10.28 0.69
CA ASP A 264 -7.72 11.46 0.10
C ASP A 264 -9.12 11.12 -0.42
N ILE A 265 -9.30 9.97 -1.09
CA ILE A 265 -10.62 9.47 -1.51
C ILE A 265 -11.52 9.20 -0.30
N ALA A 266 -10.99 8.62 0.78
CA ALA A 266 -11.70 8.39 2.04
C ALA A 266 -12.31 9.69 2.58
N SER A 267 -11.55 10.79 2.48
CA SER A 267 -11.96 12.12 2.91
C SER A 267 -13.04 12.76 2.02
N ASP A 268 -13.15 12.34 0.76
CA ASP A 268 -14.14 12.81 -0.21
C ASP A 268 -15.53 12.12 -0.04
N PHE A 269 -15.60 10.91 0.52
CA PHE A 269 -16.86 10.14 0.64
C PHE A 269 -17.97 10.86 1.42
N PRO A 270 -17.72 11.58 2.54
CA PRO A 270 -18.77 12.33 3.22
C PRO A 270 -19.47 13.35 2.30
N ARG A 271 -18.68 14.07 1.47
CA ARG A 271 -19.22 14.99 0.46
C ARG A 271 -20.02 14.25 -0.60
N GLY A 272 -19.55 13.08 -1.04
CA GLY A 272 -20.30 12.22 -1.95
C GLY A 272 -21.65 11.77 -1.39
N LYS A 273 -21.70 11.33 -0.13
CA LYS A 273 -22.92 10.94 0.58
C LYS A 273 -23.91 12.10 0.73
N GLU A 274 -23.41 13.29 1.06
CA GLU A 274 -24.23 14.50 1.14
C GLU A 274 -24.80 14.88 -0.23
N SER A 275 -24.00 14.79 -1.29
CA SER A 275 -24.46 15.03 -2.66
C SER A 275 -25.55 14.05 -3.10
N LEU A 276 -25.40 12.76 -2.78
CA LEU A 276 -26.43 11.74 -3.05
C LEU A 276 -27.71 12.01 -2.26
N LYS A 277 -27.59 12.41 -0.99
CA LYS A 277 -28.76 12.76 -0.17
C LYS A 277 -29.52 13.96 -0.77
N ARG A 278 -28.80 14.98 -1.22
CA ARG A 278 -29.39 16.13 -1.91
C ARG A 278 -30.11 15.72 -3.20
N LEU A 279 -29.52 14.79 -3.97
CA LEU A 279 -30.18 14.21 -5.16
C LEU A 279 -31.48 13.50 -4.81
N GLU A 280 -31.47 12.70 -3.73
CA GLU A 280 -32.66 12.00 -3.25
C GLU A 280 -33.75 12.99 -2.79
N GLU A 281 -33.38 14.08 -2.12
CA GLU A 281 -34.30 15.15 -1.72
C GLU A 281 -34.91 15.87 -2.94
N GLN A 282 -34.09 16.21 -3.95
CA GLN A 282 -34.55 16.80 -5.21
C GLN A 282 -35.47 15.85 -6.00
N ALA A 283 -35.15 14.56 -6.00
CA ALA A 283 -35.91 13.55 -6.74
C ALA A 283 -37.35 13.43 -6.27
N VAL A 284 -37.66 13.71 -5.00
CA VAL A 284 -39.03 13.62 -4.46
C VAL A 284 -40.00 14.48 -5.28
N GLY A 285 -39.67 15.74 -5.53
CA GLY A 285 -40.51 16.66 -6.30
C GLY A 285 -40.58 16.27 -7.78
N VAL A 286 -39.45 15.84 -8.36
CA VAL A 286 -39.41 15.37 -9.75
C VAL A 286 -40.27 14.13 -9.94
N ILE A 287 -40.20 13.15 -9.03
CA ILE A 287 -40.98 11.90 -9.06
C ILE A 287 -42.49 12.20 -8.99
N GLN A 288 -42.91 13.09 -8.10
CA GLN A 288 -44.32 13.50 -8.00
C GLN A 288 -44.87 14.08 -9.31
N ASN A 289 -44.01 14.76 -10.07
CA ASN A 289 -44.35 15.39 -11.35
C ASN A 289 -43.92 14.56 -12.57
N THR A 290 -43.68 13.25 -12.41
CA THR A 290 -43.25 12.34 -13.49
C THR A 290 -44.19 11.14 -13.56
N SER A 291 -44.38 10.58 -14.75
CA SER A 291 -45.18 9.36 -14.93
C SER A 291 -44.65 8.21 -14.05
N PRO A 292 -45.48 7.21 -13.68
CA PRO A 292 -45.05 6.10 -12.82
C PRO A 292 -43.82 5.35 -13.35
N LEU A 293 -43.75 5.12 -14.66
CA LEU A 293 -42.60 4.47 -15.30
C LEU A 293 -41.34 5.35 -15.28
N GLY A 294 -41.49 6.67 -15.39
CA GLY A 294 -40.37 7.60 -15.25
C GLY A 294 -39.88 7.70 -13.81
N ALA A 295 -40.80 7.71 -12.85
CA ALA A 295 -40.49 7.68 -11.42
C ALA A 295 -39.71 6.41 -11.02
N GLU A 296 -40.09 5.24 -11.55
CA GLU A 296 -39.36 3.99 -11.36
C GLU A 296 -37.93 4.08 -11.92
N LYS A 297 -37.75 4.65 -13.12
CA LYS A 297 -36.43 4.86 -13.71
C LYS A 297 -35.54 5.76 -12.85
N ILE A 298 -36.06 6.90 -12.39
CA ILE A 298 -35.33 7.83 -11.52
C ILE A 298 -34.93 7.14 -10.21
N THR A 299 -35.87 6.42 -9.59
CA THR A 299 -35.62 5.69 -8.33
C THR A 299 -34.52 4.64 -8.52
N LYS A 300 -34.59 3.87 -9.61
CA LYS A 300 -33.58 2.85 -9.94
C LYS A 300 -32.20 3.47 -10.20
N GLU A 301 -32.12 4.59 -10.91
CA GLU A 301 -30.86 5.28 -11.16
C GLU A 301 -30.21 5.77 -9.85
N LEU A 302 -31.01 6.32 -8.92
CA LEU A 302 -30.53 6.70 -7.58
C LEU A 302 -30.04 5.49 -6.78
N GLU A 303 -30.76 4.38 -6.81
CA GLU A 303 -30.35 3.12 -6.17
C GLU A 303 -29.04 2.58 -6.76
N GLU A 304 -28.88 2.62 -8.09
CA GLU A 304 -27.64 2.22 -8.77
C GLU A 304 -26.47 3.10 -8.32
N MET A 305 -26.64 4.43 -8.30
CA MET A 305 -25.62 5.36 -7.82
C MET A 305 -25.26 5.14 -6.34
N ARG A 306 -26.26 4.89 -5.48
CA ARG A 306 -26.07 4.53 -4.07
C ARG A 306 -25.26 3.24 -3.93
N ASN A 307 -25.60 2.21 -4.71
CA ASN A 307 -24.91 0.93 -4.70
C ASN A 307 -23.46 1.05 -5.17
N VAL A 308 -23.20 1.87 -6.19
CA VAL A 308 -21.83 2.15 -6.65
C VAL A 308 -21.02 2.86 -5.57
N LEU A 309 -21.58 3.90 -4.94
CA LEU A 309 -20.93 4.63 -3.85
C LEU A 309 -20.54 3.71 -2.69
N GLU A 310 -21.45 2.83 -2.27
CA GLU A 310 -21.20 1.91 -1.16
C GLU A 310 -20.16 0.85 -1.52
N LYS A 311 -20.24 0.27 -2.73
CA LYS A 311 -19.22 -0.66 -3.22
C LYS A 311 -17.83 -0.02 -3.28
N LEU A 312 -17.75 1.23 -3.75
CA LEU A 312 -16.48 1.97 -3.78
C LEU A 312 -15.92 2.21 -2.38
N ARG A 313 -16.78 2.51 -1.40
CA ARG A 313 -16.37 2.69 -0.01
C ARG A 313 -15.74 1.41 0.55
N VAL A 314 -16.42 0.28 0.39
CA VAL A 314 -15.92 -1.03 0.84
C VAL A 314 -14.60 -1.38 0.15
N LEU A 315 -14.53 -1.25 -1.18
CA LEU A 315 -13.30 -1.51 -1.94
C LEU A 315 -12.14 -0.61 -1.50
N GLN A 316 -12.40 0.67 -1.23
CA GLN A 316 -11.39 1.60 -0.75
C GLN A 316 -10.90 1.22 0.65
N GLU A 317 -11.79 0.90 1.58
CA GLU A 317 -11.46 0.46 2.95
C GLU A 317 -10.63 -0.85 2.93
N GLU A 318 -11.03 -1.82 2.11
CA GLU A 318 -10.33 -3.10 1.95
C GLU A 318 -8.91 -2.92 1.39
N GLU A 319 -8.76 -2.14 0.31
CA GLU A 319 -7.45 -1.88 -0.30
C GLU A 319 -6.55 -1.02 0.60
N GLU A 320 -7.11 -0.03 1.30
CA GLU A 320 -6.36 0.75 2.28
C GLU A 320 -5.84 -0.16 3.40
N GLY A 321 -6.71 -1.01 3.97
CA GLY A 321 -6.34 -1.98 4.99
C GLY A 321 -5.25 -2.95 4.51
N ARG A 322 -5.37 -3.44 3.27
CA ARG A 322 -4.38 -4.32 2.63
C ARG A 322 -3.01 -3.63 2.50
N LEU A 323 -2.97 -2.39 1.99
CA LEU A 323 -1.74 -1.63 1.81
C LEU A 323 -1.10 -1.24 3.15
N GLN A 324 -1.89 -0.83 4.14
CA GLN A 324 -1.40 -0.59 5.50
C GLN A 324 -0.80 -1.86 6.12
N GLY A 325 -1.45 -3.01 5.93
CA GLY A 325 -0.92 -4.31 6.36
C GLY A 325 0.42 -4.63 5.71
N LEU A 326 0.53 -4.40 4.40
CA LEU A 326 1.74 -4.63 3.62
C LEU A 326 2.90 -3.70 4.04
N LEU A 327 2.60 -2.43 4.33
CA LEU A 327 3.59 -1.48 4.86
C LEU A 327 4.06 -1.87 6.27
N LYS A 328 3.15 -2.31 7.15
CA LYS A 328 3.51 -2.79 8.49
C LYS A 328 4.39 -4.03 8.43
N SER A 329 4.04 -5.01 7.58
CA SER A 329 4.85 -6.22 7.41
C SER A 329 6.22 -5.92 6.79
N ASN A 330 6.27 -5.03 5.79
CA ASN A 330 7.53 -4.65 5.16
C ASN A 330 8.43 -3.88 6.16
N GLY A 331 7.86 -2.93 6.91
CA GLY A 331 8.59 -2.21 7.97
C GLY A 331 9.11 -3.14 9.06
N ALA A 332 8.33 -4.15 9.48
CA ALA A 332 8.78 -5.16 10.43
C ALA A 332 9.92 -6.03 9.87
N CYS A 333 9.83 -6.44 8.60
CA CYS A 333 10.88 -7.19 7.91
C CYS A 333 12.17 -6.37 7.78
N GLU A 334 12.07 -5.11 7.34
CA GLU A 334 13.21 -4.19 7.26
C GLU A 334 13.88 -3.97 8.63
N GLN A 335 13.08 -3.82 9.70
CA GLN A 335 13.61 -3.67 11.04
C GLN A 335 14.35 -4.94 11.52
N GLN A 336 13.77 -6.12 11.28
CA GLN A 336 14.43 -7.40 11.58
C GLN A 336 15.72 -7.57 10.76
N ARG A 337 15.73 -7.12 9.51
CA ARG A 337 16.91 -7.14 8.65
C ARG A 337 18.02 -6.25 9.19
N ARG A 338 17.72 -5.01 9.55
CA ARG A 338 18.68 -4.08 10.19
C ARG A 338 19.22 -4.62 11.50
N GLN A 339 18.37 -5.24 12.31
CA GLN A 339 18.79 -5.88 13.56
C GLN A 339 19.79 -7.02 13.30
N LEU A 340 19.50 -7.89 12.33
CA LEU A 340 20.41 -8.97 11.93
C LEU A 340 21.73 -8.43 11.35
N GLU A 341 21.67 -7.40 10.50
CA GLU A 341 22.87 -6.73 9.95
C GLU A 341 23.76 -6.16 11.07
N ALA A 342 23.16 -5.51 12.07
CA ALA A 342 23.88 -4.97 13.22
C ALA A 342 24.50 -6.07 14.10
N GLU A 343 23.74 -7.12 14.42
CA GLU A 343 24.22 -8.26 15.21
C GLU A 343 25.35 -9.02 14.49
N LEU A 344 25.27 -9.16 13.16
CA LEU A 344 26.34 -9.75 12.34
C LEU A 344 27.59 -8.89 12.31
N ALA A 345 27.46 -7.57 12.17
CA ALA A 345 28.59 -6.65 12.17
C ALA A 345 29.34 -6.68 13.50
N GLU A 346 28.61 -6.72 14.62
CA GLU A 346 29.21 -6.86 15.94
C GLU A 346 29.87 -8.24 16.12
N PHE A 347 29.23 -9.33 15.67
CA PHE A 347 29.83 -10.66 15.74
C PHE A 347 31.14 -10.75 14.93
N ARG A 348 31.16 -10.21 13.71
CA ARG A 348 32.40 -10.11 12.90
C ARG A 348 33.50 -9.36 13.63
N LYS A 349 33.16 -8.23 14.26
CA LYS A 349 34.13 -7.42 15.02
C LYS A 349 34.71 -8.21 16.20
N ASP A 350 33.88 -8.97 16.91
CA ASP A 350 34.34 -9.79 18.03
C ASP A 350 35.19 -10.98 17.57
N LEU A 351 34.82 -11.63 16.47
CA LEU A 351 35.65 -12.66 15.84
C LEU A 351 36.99 -12.12 15.37
N GLN A 352 37.02 -10.91 14.80
CA GLN A 352 38.24 -10.28 14.34
C GLN A 352 39.19 -9.99 15.52
N LYS A 353 38.68 -9.44 16.63
CA LYS A 353 39.48 -9.25 17.86
C LYS A 353 40.07 -10.56 18.37
N LEU A 354 39.27 -11.63 18.40
CA LEU A 354 39.72 -12.96 18.85
C LEU A 354 40.71 -13.61 17.87
N ALA A 355 40.69 -13.21 16.59
CA ALA A 355 41.65 -13.68 15.58
C ALA A 355 42.96 -12.89 15.62
N GLU A 356 42.93 -11.62 16.04
CA GLU A 356 44.08 -10.72 16.20
C GLU A 356 44.94 -11.07 17.45
N GLU A 357 44.43 -11.89 18.38
CA GLU A 357 45.22 -12.45 19.48
C GLU A 357 46.25 -13.49 18.98
N ASP A 358 47.36 -13.03 18.38
CA ASP A 358 48.58 -13.76 17.96
C ASP A 358 48.51 -15.31 18.00
N LEU A 359 47.76 -15.89 17.07
CA LEU A 359 47.64 -17.34 16.83
C LEU A 359 48.75 -17.85 15.88
N GLU A 360 50.02 -17.50 16.17
CA GLU A 360 51.17 -17.89 15.35
C GLU A 360 51.70 -19.30 15.65
N PRO A 361 51.99 -20.12 14.63
CA PRO A 361 52.58 -21.45 14.81
C PRO A 361 54.12 -21.41 14.90
N GLU A 362 54.63 -22.11 15.91
CA GLU A 362 55.99 -22.66 16.03
C GLU A 362 57.21 -21.76 15.73
N THR A 363 57.86 -21.28 16.78
CA THR A 363 59.30 -21.02 16.82
C THR A 363 60.03 -22.18 17.49
N LYS A 364 61.01 -22.76 16.78
CA LYS A 364 61.80 -23.93 17.20
C LYS A 364 62.73 -23.57 18.36
N ALA A 365 62.21 -23.66 19.58
CA ALA A 365 62.87 -23.80 20.89
C ALA A 365 62.21 -22.90 21.93
N SER A 366 60.93 -23.15 22.22
CA SER A 366 60.28 -22.48 23.34
C SER A 366 60.60 -23.15 24.68
N THR A 367 60.71 -22.33 25.72
CA THR A 367 60.83 -22.76 27.12
C THR A 367 59.52 -23.42 27.59
N GLU A 368 59.55 -24.16 28.69
CA GLU A 368 58.33 -24.80 29.24
C GLU A 368 57.28 -23.74 29.63
N ASP A 369 57.72 -22.63 30.23
CA ASP A 369 56.84 -21.54 30.65
C ASP A 369 56.17 -20.82 29.48
N GLU A 370 56.88 -20.66 28.35
CA GLU A 370 56.31 -20.12 27.12
C GLU A 370 55.27 -21.05 26.49
N LEU A 371 55.44 -22.38 26.59
CA LEU A 371 54.45 -23.35 26.12
C LEU A 371 53.19 -23.33 26.99
N VAL A 372 53.35 -23.21 28.31
CA VAL A 372 52.23 -23.08 29.26
C VAL A 372 51.47 -21.78 29.03
N ALA A 373 52.16 -20.66 28.88
CA ALA A 373 51.53 -19.36 28.61
C ALA A 373 50.71 -19.38 27.32
N ARG A 374 51.24 -20.02 26.27
CA ARG A 374 50.57 -20.15 24.97
C ARG A 374 49.38 -21.12 25.01
N TRP A 375 49.52 -22.24 25.72
CA TRP A 375 48.38 -23.12 25.97
C TRP A 375 47.26 -22.39 26.72
N ARG A 376 47.61 -21.61 27.76
CA ARG A 376 46.64 -20.79 28.51
C ARG A 376 45.94 -19.81 27.58
N LEU A 377 46.67 -19.08 26.74
CA LEU A 377 46.11 -18.18 25.74
C LEU A 377 45.10 -18.91 24.83
N TYR A 378 45.50 -20.01 24.18
CA TYR A 378 44.60 -20.77 23.30
C TYR A 378 43.40 -21.36 24.03
N SER A 379 43.56 -21.76 25.30
CA SER A 379 42.47 -22.29 26.13
C SER A 379 41.45 -21.20 26.49
N VAL A 380 41.91 -19.97 26.77
CA VAL A 380 41.07 -18.81 27.05
C VAL A 380 40.33 -18.38 25.79
N THR A 381 41.02 -18.25 24.65
CA THR A 381 40.38 -17.94 23.36
C THR A 381 39.39 -19.03 22.96
N ARG A 382 39.68 -20.32 23.24
CA ARG A 382 38.73 -21.44 23.02
C ARG A 382 37.49 -21.32 23.90
N ALA A 383 37.65 -20.92 25.17
CA ALA A 383 36.51 -20.71 26.07
C ALA A 383 35.66 -19.50 25.64
N ALA A 384 36.29 -18.40 25.20
CA ALA A 384 35.61 -17.23 24.66
C ALA A 384 34.83 -17.55 23.36
N LEU A 385 35.39 -18.39 22.47
CA LEU A 385 34.67 -18.87 21.29
C LEU A 385 33.50 -19.79 21.65
N ALA A 386 33.60 -20.56 22.74
CA ALA A 386 32.49 -21.39 23.22
C ALA A 386 31.35 -20.53 23.79
N THR A 387 31.64 -19.38 24.41
CA THR A 387 30.59 -18.46 24.89
C THR A 387 29.84 -17.74 23.76
N GLU A 388 30.46 -17.58 22.58
CA GLU A 388 29.83 -17.00 21.38
C GLU A 388 29.03 -18.02 20.55
N GLU A 389 29.14 -19.33 20.82
CA GLU A 389 28.40 -20.39 20.10
C GLU A 389 26.87 -20.20 20.07
N PRO A 390 26.16 -19.86 21.17
CA PRO A 390 24.72 -19.59 21.12
C PRO A 390 24.34 -18.37 20.26
N ARG A 391 25.29 -17.49 19.92
CA ARG A 391 25.06 -16.37 19.01
C ARG A 391 24.89 -16.85 17.57
N VAL A 392 25.62 -17.90 17.17
CA VAL A 392 25.47 -18.54 15.85
C VAL A 392 24.06 -19.11 15.69
N ASP A 393 23.55 -19.83 16.71
CA ASP A 393 22.20 -20.38 16.69
C ASP A 393 21.14 -19.28 16.60
N ARG A 394 21.36 -18.16 17.29
CA ARG A 394 20.48 -16.98 17.24
C ARG A 394 20.46 -16.33 15.86
N LEU A 395 21.63 -16.11 15.24
CA LEU A 395 21.76 -15.55 13.89
C LEU A 395 21.08 -16.45 12.85
N GLN A 396 21.26 -17.77 12.95
CA GLN A 396 20.56 -18.73 12.09
C GLN A 396 19.03 -18.71 12.31
N ALA A 397 18.57 -18.60 13.55
CA ALA A 397 17.15 -18.50 13.86
C ALA A 397 16.52 -17.18 13.34
N GLN A 398 17.24 -16.05 13.43
CA GLN A 398 16.80 -14.77 12.87
C GLN A 398 16.76 -14.81 11.33
N LEU A 399 17.76 -15.40 10.68
CA LEU A 399 17.77 -15.58 9.22
C LEU A 399 16.59 -16.45 8.75
N LYS A 400 16.29 -17.56 9.45
CA LYS A 400 15.13 -18.41 9.13
C LYS A 400 13.80 -17.65 9.19
N LYS A 401 13.66 -16.70 10.14
CA LYS A 401 12.47 -15.84 10.22
C LYS A 401 12.38 -14.87 9.05
N LEU A 402 13.51 -14.37 8.55
CA LEU A 402 13.57 -13.46 7.41
C LEU A 402 13.30 -14.16 6.07
N ILE A 403 13.72 -15.41 5.90
CA ILE A 403 13.44 -16.21 4.68
C ILE A 403 11.94 -16.47 4.48
N ALA A 404 11.14 -16.39 5.54
CA ALA A 404 9.68 -16.50 5.44
C ALA A 404 9.03 -15.32 4.69
N PHE A 405 9.77 -14.22 4.46
CA PHE A 405 9.29 -13.08 3.69
C PHE A 405 9.73 -13.18 2.22
N PRO A 406 8.91 -12.74 1.26
CA PRO A 406 9.14 -12.93 -0.18
C PRO A 406 10.23 -12.04 -0.81
N GLN A 407 11.04 -11.33 -0.03
CA GLN A 407 12.16 -10.51 -0.54
C GLN A 407 13.45 -11.32 -0.62
N ASP A 408 14.27 -11.04 -1.64
CA ASP A 408 15.49 -11.80 -1.95
C ASP A 408 16.51 -11.75 -0.79
N PRO A 409 16.69 -12.84 -0.02
CA PRO A 409 17.54 -12.86 1.15
C PRO A 409 18.98 -13.22 0.82
N GLN A 410 19.32 -13.48 -0.46
CA GLN A 410 20.63 -14.01 -0.88
C GLN A 410 21.84 -13.26 -0.30
N PRO A 411 22.00 -11.93 -0.47
CA PRO A 411 23.22 -11.24 -0.02
C PRO A 411 23.39 -11.27 1.51
N LEU A 412 22.27 -11.28 2.25
CA LEU A 412 22.27 -11.38 3.71
C LEU A 412 22.53 -12.80 4.19
N SER A 413 21.94 -13.79 3.53
CA SER A 413 22.18 -15.21 3.79
C SER A 413 23.66 -15.54 3.58
N ASP A 414 24.25 -15.12 2.47
CA ASP A 414 25.67 -15.36 2.16
C ASP A 414 26.58 -14.71 3.20
N SER A 415 26.24 -13.49 3.62
CA SER A 415 26.92 -12.74 4.67
C SER A 415 26.89 -13.48 6.02
N VAL A 416 25.74 -14.03 6.43
CA VAL A 416 25.60 -14.86 7.64
C VAL A 416 26.44 -16.12 7.53
N VAL A 417 26.34 -16.84 6.40
CA VAL A 417 27.05 -18.10 6.17
C VAL A 417 28.56 -17.89 6.20
N ALA A 418 29.07 -16.84 5.56
CA ALA A 418 30.49 -16.51 5.57
C ALA A 418 31.03 -16.31 7.00
N THR A 419 30.32 -15.56 7.83
CA THR A 419 30.73 -15.30 9.23
C THR A 419 30.64 -16.54 10.11
N ILE A 420 29.64 -17.40 9.90
CA ILE A 420 29.57 -18.70 10.59
C ILE A 420 30.75 -19.58 10.17
N GLN A 421 31.12 -19.60 8.88
CA GLN A 421 32.29 -20.34 8.41
C GLN A 421 33.60 -19.80 9.01
N GLU A 422 33.75 -18.48 9.14
CA GLU A 422 34.89 -17.84 9.82
C GLU A 422 34.98 -18.27 11.28
N PHE A 423 33.86 -18.23 12.02
CA PHE A 423 33.80 -18.72 13.40
C PHE A 423 34.21 -20.20 13.50
N GLN A 424 33.68 -21.06 12.63
CA GLN A 424 34.02 -22.49 12.63
C GLN A 424 35.50 -22.73 12.29
N ARG A 425 36.06 -21.97 11.34
CA ARG A 425 37.49 -22.02 10.98
C ARG A 425 38.35 -21.58 12.17
N LEU A 426 37.99 -20.49 12.85
CA LEU A 426 38.70 -19.99 14.02
C LEU A 426 38.63 -21.00 15.18
N LYS A 427 37.43 -21.51 15.50
CA LYS A 427 37.23 -22.57 16.50
C LYS A 427 38.06 -23.82 16.21
N ALA A 428 38.09 -24.26 14.95
CA ALA A 428 38.91 -25.39 14.53
C ALA A 428 40.41 -25.08 14.63
N LYS A 429 40.85 -23.89 14.22
CA LYS A 429 42.26 -23.43 14.33
C LYS A 429 42.70 -23.39 15.79
N THR A 430 41.95 -22.73 16.67
CA THR A 430 42.26 -22.62 18.10
C THR A 430 42.24 -23.99 18.80
N SER A 431 41.30 -24.87 18.43
CA SER A 431 41.25 -26.24 18.97
C SER A 431 42.47 -27.06 18.54
N ARG A 432 42.90 -26.96 17.28
CA ARG A 432 44.12 -27.62 16.78
C ARG A 432 45.37 -27.10 17.49
N LEU A 433 45.50 -25.79 17.65
CA LEU A 433 46.63 -25.15 18.31
C LEU A 433 46.69 -25.51 19.80
N CYS A 434 45.55 -25.50 20.50
CA CYS A 434 45.44 -25.94 21.89
C CYS A 434 45.85 -27.41 22.05
N ASN A 435 45.31 -28.31 21.21
CA ASN A 435 45.66 -29.74 21.25
C ASN A 435 47.13 -30.00 20.86
N ALA A 436 47.69 -29.23 19.93
CA ALA A 436 49.10 -29.33 19.57
C ALA A 436 50.01 -28.88 20.72
N ALA A 437 49.67 -27.77 21.38
CA ALA A 437 50.35 -27.29 22.58
C ALA A 437 50.25 -28.31 23.74
N ASP A 438 49.07 -28.93 23.93
CA ASP A 438 48.87 -30.03 24.88
C ASP A 438 49.83 -31.18 24.62
N VAL A 439 49.89 -31.69 23.39
CA VAL A 439 50.75 -32.81 23.04
C VAL A 439 52.24 -32.46 23.21
N GLN A 440 52.65 -31.25 22.80
CA GLN A 440 54.03 -30.80 22.96
C GLN A 440 54.42 -30.64 24.44
N LEU A 441 53.55 -30.06 25.26
CA LEU A 441 53.76 -29.92 26.70
C LEU A 441 53.83 -31.31 27.36
N TRP A 442 52.95 -32.23 26.97
CA TRP A 442 52.93 -33.61 27.45
C TRP A 442 54.22 -34.35 27.12
N GLN A 443 54.69 -34.29 25.87
CA GLN A 443 55.94 -34.92 25.46
C GLN A 443 57.15 -34.35 26.20
N ARG A 444 57.21 -33.03 26.40
CA ARG A 444 58.28 -32.37 27.16
C ARG A 444 58.32 -32.84 28.61
N LEU A 445 57.16 -32.90 29.26
CA LEU A 445 57.02 -33.32 30.66
C LEU A 445 57.29 -34.83 30.86
N GLN A 446 57.16 -35.64 29.82
CA GLN A 446 57.50 -37.07 29.85
C GLN A 446 58.99 -37.37 29.59
N ARG A 447 59.79 -36.45 29.04
CA ARG A 447 61.23 -36.70 28.74
C ARG A 447 62.05 -37.17 29.96
N PRO A 448 61.91 -36.57 31.16
CA PRO A 448 62.67 -37.03 32.34
C PRO A 448 62.41 -38.49 32.70
N LEU A 449 61.21 -39.02 32.42
CA LEU A 449 60.89 -40.43 32.60
C LEU A 449 61.58 -41.33 31.56
N GLN A 450 61.69 -40.86 30.31
CA GLN A 450 62.38 -41.59 29.24
C GLN A 450 63.89 -41.65 29.51
N ASP A 451 64.49 -40.53 29.94
CA ASP A 451 65.91 -40.45 30.30
C ASP A 451 66.24 -41.37 31.50
N LEU A 452 65.30 -41.48 32.46
CA LEU A 452 65.43 -42.42 33.58
C LEU A 452 65.39 -43.89 33.14
N GLN A 453 64.61 -44.26 32.11
CA GLN A 453 64.60 -45.62 31.57
C GLN A 453 65.93 -45.96 30.88
N LEU A 454 66.48 -45.01 30.11
CA LEU A 454 67.81 -45.15 29.52
C LEU A 454 68.89 -45.30 30.59
N TRP A 455 68.84 -44.46 31.62
CA TRP A 455 69.73 -44.57 32.78
C TRP A 455 69.59 -45.91 33.50
N ARG A 456 68.36 -46.41 33.70
CA ARG A 456 68.08 -47.70 34.33
C ARG A 456 68.75 -48.85 33.57
N ALA A 457 68.66 -48.86 32.24
CA ALA A 457 69.33 -49.87 31.41
C ALA A 457 70.87 -49.78 31.54
N LEU A 458 71.42 -48.57 31.56
CA LEU A 458 72.85 -48.34 31.77
C LEU A 458 73.32 -48.78 33.16
N ALA A 459 72.58 -48.44 34.21
CA ALA A 459 72.84 -48.79 35.60
C ALA A 459 72.82 -50.31 35.81
N GLN A 460 71.83 -51.00 35.23
CA GLN A 460 71.71 -52.46 35.30
C GLN A 460 72.88 -53.14 34.58
N ARG A 461 73.22 -52.69 33.37
CA ARG A 461 74.39 -53.19 32.63
C ARG A 461 75.69 -53.03 33.43
N LEU A 462 75.90 -51.89 34.08
CA LEU A 462 77.08 -51.65 34.92
C LEU A 462 77.12 -52.56 36.15
N LEU A 463 75.97 -52.83 36.77
CA LEU A 463 75.86 -53.78 37.88
C LEU A 463 76.19 -55.21 37.47
N ASP A 464 75.70 -55.65 36.30
CA ASP A 464 75.87 -57.02 35.81
C ASP A 464 77.30 -57.28 35.35
N VAL A 465 77.87 -56.38 34.53
CA VAL A 465 79.26 -56.51 34.02
C VAL A 465 80.27 -56.49 35.17
N THR A 466 79.98 -55.74 36.22
CA THR A 466 80.90 -55.65 37.35
C THR A 466 80.73 -56.76 38.37
N ALA A 467 79.71 -57.63 38.29
CA ALA A 467 79.35 -58.60 39.34
C ALA A 467 80.47 -59.60 39.69
N SER A 468 81.25 -60.05 38.71
CA SER A 468 82.27 -61.09 38.85
C SER A 468 83.60 -60.68 38.17
N LEU A 469 84.20 -59.60 38.67
CA LEU A 469 85.52 -59.13 38.21
C LEU A 469 86.64 -59.73 39.07
N PRO A 470 87.63 -60.45 38.49
CA PRO A 470 88.72 -61.05 39.25
C PRO A 470 90.04 -60.25 39.21
N ASP A 471 90.17 -59.19 38.38
CA ASP A 471 91.46 -58.54 38.09
C ASP A 471 91.50 -57.01 38.32
N PRO A 472 92.62 -56.44 38.84
CA PRO A 472 92.76 -55.01 39.16
C PRO A 472 92.56 -53.99 38.00
N PRO A 473 93.01 -54.22 36.75
CA PRO A 473 92.87 -53.22 35.69
C PRO A 473 91.42 -52.99 35.27
N SER A 474 90.57 -54.02 35.30
CA SER A 474 89.13 -53.92 35.02
C SER A 474 88.40 -53.06 36.07
N ILE A 475 88.82 -53.09 37.34
CA ILE A 475 88.24 -52.27 38.42
C ILE A 475 88.48 -50.77 38.14
N HIS A 476 89.65 -50.40 37.61
CA HIS A 476 89.97 -49.00 37.28
C HIS A 476 89.16 -48.45 36.09
N THR A 477 88.70 -49.29 35.16
CA THR A 477 87.88 -48.86 34.01
C THR A 477 86.41 -48.65 34.37
N PHE A 478 85.82 -49.53 35.19
CA PHE A 478 84.39 -49.49 35.49
C PHE A 478 84.02 -48.56 36.65
N LEU A 479 84.96 -48.26 37.56
CA LEU A 479 84.68 -47.38 38.70
C LEU A 479 84.27 -45.95 38.29
N PRO A 480 84.97 -45.25 37.36
CA PRO A 480 84.53 -43.93 36.90
C PRO A 480 83.19 -43.95 36.16
N GLN A 481 82.85 -45.05 35.47
CA GLN A 481 81.56 -45.20 34.77
C GLN A 481 80.41 -45.36 35.77
N ILE A 482 80.61 -46.09 36.87
CA ILE A 482 79.64 -46.17 37.97
C ILE A 482 79.46 -44.80 38.64
N GLU A 483 80.54 -44.03 38.82
CA GLU A 483 80.47 -42.68 39.39
C GLU A 483 79.72 -41.70 38.47
N ALA A 484 79.96 -41.73 37.17
CA ALA A 484 79.22 -40.95 36.19
C ALA A 484 77.72 -41.34 36.16
N ALA A 485 77.41 -42.63 36.24
CA ALA A 485 76.02 -43.11 36.35
C ALA A 485 75.36 -42.65 37.65
N LEU A 486 76.07 -42.61 38.78
CA LEU A 486 75.54 -42.08 40.04
C LEU A 486 75.28 -40.56 39.97
N ALA A 487 76.15 -39.79 39.30
CA ALA A 487 75.94 -38.35 39.10
C ALA A 487 74.71 -38.08 38.22
N GLU A 488 74.57 -38.83 37.12
CA GLU A 488 73.41 -38.75 36.22
C GLU A 488 72.10 -39.15 36.95
N SER A 489 72.17 -40.17 37.81
CA SER A 489 71.06 -40.59 38.66
C SER A 489 70.57 -39.49 39.60
N SER A 490 71.49 -38.68 40.14
CA SER A 490 71.17 -37.56 41.03
C SER A 490 70.54 -36.40 40.25
N ARG A 491 71.06 -36.10 39.05
CA ARG A 491 70.46 -35.10 38.14
C ARG A 491 69.01 -35.45 37.76
N LEU A 492 68.76 -36.72 37.39
CA LEU A 492 67.43 -37.20 37.06
C LEU A 492 66.48 -37.19 38.27
N LYS A 493 67.00 -37.41 39.50
CA LYS A 493 66.22 -37.28 40.73
C LYS A 493 65.69 -35.88 40.93
N GLU A 494 66.53 -34.88 40.72
CA GLU A 494 66.16 -33.47 40.84
C GLU A 494 65.08 -33.08 39.82
N GLN A 495 65.27 -33.44 38.55
CA GLN A 495 64.29 -33.17 37.48
C GLN A 495 62.91 -33.83 37.73
N LEU A 496 62.88 -35.07 38.23
CA LEU A 496 61.64 -35.78 38.55
C LEU A 496 60.95 -35.21 39.80
N THR A 497 61.71 -34.66 40.76
CA THR A 497 61.17 -33.99 41.94
C THR A 497 60.52 -32.66 41.56
N ILE A 498 61.15 -31.90 40.65
CA ILE A 498 60.57 -30.68 40.08
C ILE A 498 59.25 -30.99 39.34
N LEU A 499 59.18 -32.10 38.61
CA LEU A 499 57.94 -32.55 37.95
C LEU A 499 56.83 -32.91 38.95
N GLN A 500 57.17 -33.50 40.11
CA GLN A 500 56.21 -33.78 41.19
C GLN A 500 55.64 -32.51 41.83
N LEU A 501 56.41 -31.42 41.88
CA LEU A 501 55.96 -30.12 42.38
C LEU A 501 55.00 -29.41 41.40
N LYS A 502 54.92 -29.83 40.14
CA LYS A 502 54.06 -29.24 39.09
C LYS A 502 52.65 -29.84 39.03
N LYS A 503 52.14 -30.40 40.15
CA LYS A 503 50.85 -31.09 40.23
C LYS A 503 49.66 -30.26 39.74
N ASP A 504 49.56 -29.00 40.17
CA ASP A 504 48.41 -28.16 39.85
C ASP A 504 48.38 -27.75 38.37
N LEU A 505 49.56 -27.56 37.78
CA LEU A 505 49.72 -27.30 36.36
C LEU A 505 49.36 -28.53 35.51
N LEU A 506 49.80 -29.72 35.92
CA LEU A 506 49.43 -30.98 35.26
C LEU A 506 47.93 -31.25 35.33
N GLY A 507 47.32 -31.02 36.49
CA GLY A 507 45.88 -31.19 36.70
C GLY A 507 45.05 -30.18 35.89
N GLY A 508 45.53 -28.94 35.76
CA GLY A 508 44.90 -27.89 34.97
C GLY A 508 45.01 -28.09 33.45
N VAL A 509 46.15 -28.59 32.96
CA VAL A 509 46.38 -28.77 31.51
C VAL A 509 45.83 -30.10 30.98
N PHE A 510 46.08 -31.21 31.68
CA PHE A 510 45.83 -32.55 31.15
C PHE A 510 44.62 -33.26 31.77
N GLY A 511 43.97 -32.61 32.74
CA GLY A 511 42.93 -33.20 33.56
C GLY A 511 43.47 -34.01 34.75
N GLN A 512 42.70 -34.02 35.83
CA GLN A 512 43.11 -34.59 37.12
C GLN A 512 43.50 -36.07 37.04
N GLU A 513 42.79 -36.87 36.24
CA GLU A 513 43.07 -38.31 36.10
C GLU A 513 44.40 -38.60 35.39
N ARG A 514 44.67 -37.93 34.25
CA ARG A 514 45.93 -38.13 33.50
C ARG A 514 47.14 -37.61 34.26
N ALA A 515 46.97 -36.49 34.97
CA ALA A 515 47.99 -35.94 35.86
C ALA A 515 48.32 -36.92 37.01
N ALA A 516 47.30 -37.52 37.63
CA ALA A 516 47.48 -38.48 38.71
C ALA A 516 48.26 -39.73 38.26
N VAL A 517 47.91 -40.30 37.10
CA VAL A 517 48.60 -41.46 36.52
C VAL A 517 50.08 -41.15 36.23
N LEU A 518 50.38 -39.99 35.64
CA LEU A 518 51.76 -39.59 35.37
C LEU A 518 52.57 -39.39 36.66
N LEU A 519 51.99 -38.72 37.66
CA LEU A 519 52.65 -38.48 38.95
C LEU A 519 52.91 -39.79 39.71
N GLU A 520 52.00 -40.75 39.63
CA GLU A 520 52.19 -42.10 40.18
C GLU A 520 53.32 -42.86 39.44
N GLN A 521 53.37 -42.74 38.11
CA GLN A 521 54.45 -43.30 37.30
C GLN A 521 55.82 -42.66 37.63
N VAL A 522 55.86 -41.35 37.90
CA VAL A 522 57.07 -40.67 38.38
C VAL A 522 57.46 -41.18 39.77
N ALA A 523 56.52 -41.27 40.71
CA ALA A 523 56.80 -41.74 42.06
C ALA A 523 57.31 -43.20 42.09
N THR A 524 56.71 -44.09 41.30
CA THR A 524 57.19 -45.48 41.14
C THR A 524 58.58 -45.53 40.54
N SER A 525 58.84 -44.79 39.46
CA SER A 525 60.14 -44.79 38.79
C SER A 525 61.26 -44.17 39.65
N VAL A 526 60.94 -43.15 40.46
CA VAL A 526 61.84 -42.57 41.47
C VAL A 526 62.27 -43.61 42.50
N ARG A 527 61.33 -44.44 43.00
CA ARG A 527 61.62 -45.54 43.94
C ARG A 527 62.52 -46.60 43.32
N ASP A 528 62.22 -47.02 42.09
CA ASP A 528 63.04 -48.01 41.36
C ASP A 528 64.47 -47.50 41.12
N ARG A 529 64.62 -46.21 40.77
CA ARG A 529 65.94 -45.58 40.64
C ARG A 529 66.67 -45.51 41.95
N ASP A 530 66.03 -45.14 43.06
CA ASP A 530 66.68 -45.11 44.37
C ASP A 530 67.22 -46.50 44.76
N LEU A 531 66.49 -47.58 44.46
CA LEU A 531 66.95 -48.94 44.66
C LEU A 531 68.21 -49.28 43.82
N LEU A 532 68.20 -48.94 42.53
CA LEU A 532 69.33 -49.19 41.62
C LEU A 532 70.54 -48.31 41.94
N HIS A 533 70.31 -47.06 42.30
CA HIS A 533 71.35 -46.13 42.77
C HIS A 533 72.04 -46.70 44.00
N ASN A 534 71.29 -47.19 44.98
CA ASN A 534 71.84 -47.81 46.18
C ASN A 534 72.63 -49.10 45.85
N ARG A 535 72.18 -49.91 44.90
CA ARG A 535 72.93 -51.10 44.43
C ARG A 535 74.25 -50.70 43.76
N LEU A 536 74.25 -49.68 42.91
CA LEU A 536 75.47 -49.14 42.29
C LEU A 536 76.44 -48.61 43.36
N LEU A 537 75.92 -47.94 44.38
CA LEU A 537 76.69 -47.38 45.49
C LEU A 537 77.32 -48.50 46.35
N GLN A 538 76.57 -49.57 46.64
CA GLN A 538 77.10 -50.77 47.28
C GLN A 538 78.16 -51.46 46.41
N ARG A 539 77.95 -51.57 45.10
CA ARG A 539 78.96 -52.16 44.20
C ARG A 539 80.23 -51.32 44.14
N LYS A 540 80.11 -50.00 44.07
CA LYS A 540 81.22 -49.04 44.18
C LYS A 540 82.04 -49.32 45.43
N SER A 541 81.39 -49.42 46.60
CA SER A 541 82.07 -49.68 47.88
C SER A 541 82.83 -51.02 47.91
N LYS A 542 82.25 -52.09 47.33
CA LYS A 542 82.88 -53.42 47.25
C LYS A 542 84.08 -53.45 46.29
N LEU A 543 83.98 -52.76 45.15
CA LEU A 543 85.09 -52.64 44.19
C LEU A 543 86.25 -51.84 44.80
N GLN A 544 85.93 -50.78 45.56
CA GLN A 544 86.92 -50.00 46.32
C GLN A 544 87.59 -50.82 47.43
N SER A 545 86.84 -51.66 48.18
CA SER A 545 87.45 -52.51 49.22
C SER A 545 88.31 -53.63 48.63
N SER A 546 87.94 -54.18 47.47
CA SER A 546 88.73 -55.20 46.76
C SER A 546 90.05 -54.61 46.26
N LEU A 547 90.02 -53.36 45.77
CA LEU A 547 91.23 -52.63 45.39
C LEU A 547 92.17 -52.37 46.58
N ALA A 548 91.61 -52.15 47.79
CA ALA A 548 92.39 -52.01 49.02
C ALA A 548 93.05 -53.34 49.48
N GLN A 549 92.33 -54.47 49.40
CA GLN A 549 92.87 -55.80 49.77
C GLN A 549 94.02 -56.26 48.86
N HIS A 550 93.99 -55.94 47.56
CA HIS A 550 95.11 -56.24 46.65
C HIS A 550 96.39 -55.45 47.00
N LYS A 551 96.26 -54.26 47.61
CA LYS A 551 97.41 -53.48 48.09
C LYS A 551 98.07 -54.11 49.33
N ASP A 552 97.29 -54.67 50.25
CA ASP A 552 97.81 -55.27 51.50
C ASP A 552 98.54 -56.60 51.28
N PHE A 553 98.10 -57.42 50.31
CA PHE A 553 98.77 -58.69 49.99
C PHE A 553 100.18 -58.51 49.40
N GLY A 554 100.41 -57.43 48.63
CA GLY A 554 101.73 -57.10 48.08
C GLY A 554 102.76 -56.69 49.15
N ALA A 555 102.31 -56.03 50.21
CA ALA A 555 103.17 -55.55 51.30
C ALA A 555 103.72 -56.68 52.20
N ALA A 556 103.03 -57.83 52.30
CA ALA A 556 103.43 -58.95 53.14
C ALA A 556 104.46 -59.92 52.50
N PHE A 557 104.66 -59.86 51.17
CA PHE A 557 105.51 -60.81 50.43
C PHE A 557 107.00 -60.43 50.41
N GLU A 558 107.34 -59.15 50.42
CA GLU A 558 108.72 -58.65 50.38
C GLU A 558 109.63 -59.14 51.54
N PRO A 559 109.21 -59.17 52.81
CA PRO A 559 110.09 -59.53 53.93
C PRO A 559 110.54 -61.00 53.91
N LEU A 560 109.73 -61.90 53.34
CA LEU A 560 110.02 -63.33 53.25
C LEU A 560 111.10 -63.62 52.19
N GLN A 561 111.08 -62.92 51.07
CA GLN A 561 112.09 -63.04 50.01
C GLN A 561 113.49 -62.61 50.49
N LYS A 562 113.55 -61.52 51.27
CA LYS A 562 114.80 -60.97 51.81
C LYS A 562 115.48 -61.92 52.82
N LYS A 563 114.69 -62.60 53.67
CA LYS A 563 115.22 -63.56 54.66
C LYS A 563 115.76 -64.85 54.04
N LEU A 564 115.19 -65.28 52.91
CA LEU A 564 115.61 -66.51 52.21
C LEU A 564 116.96 -66.34 51.49
N LEU A 565 117.22 -65.14 50.97
CA LEU A 565 118.51 -64.76 50.39
C LEU A 565 119.64 -64.76 51.44
N ASP A 566 119.36 -64.25 52.64
CA ASP A 566 120.34 -64.08 53.72
C ASP A 566 120.84 -65.41 54.31
N LEU A 567 119.98 -66.44 54.36
CA LEU A 567 120.36 -67.80 54.76
C LEU A 567 121.24 -68.49 53.71
N ARG A 568 121.03 -68.20 52.43
CA ARG A 568 121.74 -68.84 51.31
C ARG A 568 123.22 -68.41 51.25
N ILE A 569 123.49 -67.14 51.55
CA ILE A 569 124.86 -66.57 51.58
C ILE A 569 125.68 -67.17 52.73
N ARG A 570 125.08 -67.34 53.92
CA ARG A 570 125.81 -67.78 55.12
C ARG A 570 126.20 -69.26 55.11
N ILE A 571 125.45 -70.11 54.40
CA ILE A 571 125.75 -71.54 54.25
C ILE A 571 126.94 -71.77 53.30
N GLN A 572 127.14 -70.91 52.30
CA GLN A 572 128.29 -71.03 51.38
C GLN A 572 129.63 -70.72 52.06
N ALA A 573 129.64 -69.87 53.10
CA ALA A 573 130.86 -69.44 53.78
C ALA A 573 131.55 -70.53 54.64
N GLU A 574 130.84 -71.60 55.04
CA GLU A 574 131.37 -72.63 55.96
C GLU A 574 131.85 -73.93 55.27
N ASN A 575 131.95 -73.98 53.94
CA ASN A 575 132.26 -75.20 53.17
C ASN A 575 133.76 -75.49 52.91
N GLY A 576 134.71 -74.87 53.62
CA GLY A 576 136.16 -75.12 53.45
C GLY A 576 136.73 -76.19 54.40
N LEU A 577 137.49 -77.17 53.86
CA LEU A 577 138.05 -78.34 54.58
C LEU A 577 139.14 -77.98 55.61
N GLN A 578 138.98 -78.46 56.87
CA GLN A 578 139.96 -78.33 57.96
C GLN A 578 140.93 -79.52 58.00
N ARG A 579 142.22 -79.31 58.35
CA ARG A 579 143.31 -80.29 58.21
C ARG A 579 143.42 -81.30 59.37
N ASP A 580 142.74 -81.04 60.48
CA ASP A 580 142.85 -81.77 61.73
C ASP A 580 141.46 -82.20 62.27
N LEU A 581 141.42 -83.32 63.00
CA LEU A 581 140.16 -83.87 63.54
C LEU A 581 139.41 -82.88 64.45
N PRO A 582 140.08 -82.10 65.33
CA PRO A 582 139.42 -81.08 66.15
C PRO A 582 138.76 -79.98 65.30
N GLY A 583 139.40 -79.55 64.21
CA GLY A 583 138.88 -78.54 63.28
C GLY A 583 137.59 -78.98 62.58
N LYS A 584 137.52 -80.24 62.16
CA LYS A 584 136.30 -80.82 61.56
C LYS A 584 135.15 -80.97 62.57
N GLN A 585 135.45 -81.28 63.83
CA GLN A 585 134.44 -81.38 64.89
C GLN A 585 133.84 -80.01 65.27
N ALA A 586 134.65 -78.95 65.28
CA ALA A 586 134.16 -77.58 65.48
C ALA A 586 133.32 -77.05 64.30
N GLN A 587 133.61 -77.47 63.07
CA GLN A 587 132.83 -77.14 61.87
C GLN A 587 131.46 -77.84 61.86
N LEU A 588 131.41 -79.13 62.23
CA LEU A 588 130.14 -79.87 62.35
C LEU A 588 129.23 -79.27 63.43
N SER A 589 129.81 -78.87 64.57
CA SER A 589 129.07 -78.26 65.68
C SER A 589 128.43 -76.92 65.28
N ARG A 590 129.11 -76.10 64.47
CA ARG A 590 128.58 -74.81 63.95
C ARG A 590 127.43 -75.02 62.96
N LEU A 591 127.53 -76.00 62.07
CA LEU A 591 126.46 -76.34 61.13
C LEU A 591 125.23 -76.93 61.84
N GLN A 592 125.40 -77.76 62.88
CA GLN A 592 124.30 -78.36 63.63
C GLN A 592 123.57 -77.35 64.54
N VAL A 593 124.28 -76.44 65.23
CA VAL A 593 123.62 -75.41 66.06
C VAL A 593 122.86 -74.40 65.19
N ARG A 594 123.34 -74.09 63.98
CA ARG A 594 122.66 -73.14 63.07
C ARG A 594 121.44 -73.74 62.35
N GLY A 595 121.45 -75.05 62.06
CA GLY A 595 120.27 -75.76 61.56
C GLY A 595 119.09 -75.73 62.55
N LEU A 596 119.39 -75.77 63.86
CA LEU A 596 118.37 -75.78 64.91
C LEU A 596 117.77 -74.40 65.22
N TRP A 597 118.54 -73.30 65.09
CA TRP A 597 118.01 -71.94 65.27
C TRP A 597 117.27 -71.38 64.04
N GLY A 598 117.57 -71.86 62.83
CA GLY A 598 116.85 -71.46 61.61
C GLY A 598 115.42 -72.00 61.54
N LEU A 599 115.19 -73.22 62.03
CA LEU A 599 113.88 -73.88 61.97
C LEU A 599 112.96 -73.50 63.14
N SER A 600 113.50 -73.13 64.31
CA SER A 600 112.67 -72.70 65.45
C SER A 600 112.04 -71.33 65.26
N HIS A 601 112.72 -70.38 64.59
CA HIS A 601 112.17 -69.05 64.31
C HIS A 601 111.23 -68.98 63.09
N LEU A 602 111.18 -70.02 62.24
CA LEU A 602 110.22 -70.12 61.13
C LEU A 602 108.82 -70.57 61.58
N CYS A 603 108.69 -71.18 62.77
CA CYS A 603 107.42 -71.72 63.26
C CYS A 603 106.71 -70.84 64.32
N SER A 604 107.35 -69.81 64.87
CA SER A 604 106.75 -68.95 65.90
C SER A 604 106.49 -67.54 65.34
N GLY A 605 105.35 -67.39 64.66
CA GLY A 605 104.90 -66.10 64.13
C GLY A 605 103.73 -66.15 63.15
N ALA A 606 103.00 -67.27 63.10
CA ALA A 606 101.69 -67.33 62.46
C ALA A 606 100.61 -67.24 63.55
N PRO A 607 99.79 -66.18 63.61
CA PRO A 607 98.59 -66.22 64.42
C PRO A 607 97.54 -67.05 63.68
N ARG A 608 97.33 -68.29 64.14
CA ARG A 608 96.09 -69.05 63.86
C ARG A 608 95.05 -68.63 64.89
N SER A 609 94.07 -67.84 64.47
CA SER A 609 92.75 -67.78 65.07
C SER A 609 91.71 -68.06 63.99
N CYS A 610 91.33 -69.33 63.88
CA CYS A 610 90.05 -69.75 63.32
C CYS A 610 89.29 -70.45 64.44
N PRO A 611 88.07 -70.05 64.79
CA PRO A 611 87.10 -70.96 65.37
C PRO A 611 86.48 -71.81 64.25
N ARG A 612 86.18 -73.05 64.59
CA ARG A 612 85.49 -74.07 63.79
C ARG A 612 84.07 -73.64 63.38
N PRO A 613 83.47 -74.32 62.38
CA PRO A 613 82.07 -74.13 62.01
C PRO A 613 81.15 -74.79 63.04
N LEU A 614 80.03 -74.13 63.34
CA LEU A 614 78.80 -74.76 63.81
C LEU A 614 77.77 -74.60 62.69
N GLN A 615 76.91 -75.63 62.60
CA GLN A 615 75.94 -75.95 61.55
C GLN A 615 75.07 -74.79 61.06
#